data_AF-A0A399HTD4-F1
#
_entry.id   AF-A0A399HTD4-F1
#
_cell.length_a   1.000
_cell.length_b   1.000
_cell.length_c   1.000
_cell.angle_alpha   90.00
_cell.angle_beta   90.00
_cell.angle_gamma   90.00
#
_symmetry.space_group_name_H-M   'P 1'
#
loop_
_entity.id
_entity.type
_entity.pdbx_description
1 polymer ?
#
loop_
_entity_poly.entity_id
_entity_poly.type
_entity_poly.pdbx_seq_one_letter_code
_entity_poly.pdbx_strand_id
1 'polypeptide(L)'
;MFSTTRGGFRPADPCPASHPIKMPQLAYETMWNTTAFADMWPTDGSQPFVWSYSDSRGYGTHADYVFGWKGDSLQRVMNDSCMFHYCGSPGMQGVLKTQTVEEMNACAVESSVDEDVEGWLDHLPGYEMEA
;
A
#
# COMPACT_ATOMS: atom_id res chain seq x y z
N MET A 1 -2.45 11.30 6.37
CA MET A 1 -2.57 10.33 7.49
C MET A 1 -3.82 10.66 8.29
N PHE A 2 -4.92 9.91 8.07
CA PHE A 2 -6.08 9.99 8.96
C PHE A 2 -5.82 9.08 10.16
N SER A 3 -5.63 9.66 11.35
CA SER A 3 -5.43 8.92 12.60
C SER A 3 -6.68 9.04 13.45
N THR A 4 -7.37 7.92 13.68
CA THR A 4 -8.50 7.85 14.61
C THR A 4 -8.04 7.71 16.07
N THR A 5 -6.73 7.64 16.31
CA THR A 5 -6.11 7.46 17.63
C THR A 5 -5.10 8.58 17.93
N ARG A 6 -4.43 8.52 19.09
CA ARG A 6 -3.41 9.49 19.54
C ARG A 6 -2.14 9.56 18.68
N GLY A 7 -2.12 8.89 17.53
CA GLY A 7 -1.03 8.90 16.55
C GLY A 7 0.15 8.00 16.92
N GLY A 8 1.05 7.80 15.95
CA GLY A 8 2.38 7.21 16.19
C GLY A 8 2.47 5.69 16.27
N PHE A 9 1.63 4.93 15.55
CA PHE A 9 1.67 3.44 15.50
C PHE A 9 1.74 2.77 16.88
N ARG A 10 0.91 3.22 17.82
CA ARG A 10 0.88 2.69 19.18
C ARG A 10 -0.24 1.66 19.35
N PRO A 11 -0.07 0.65 20.22
CA PRO A 11 -1.17 -0.22 20.61
C PRO A 11 -2.37 0.60 21.09
N ALA A 12 -3.58 0.20 20.71
CA ALA A 12 -4.80 0.82 21.21
C ALA A 12 -4.94 0.57 22.72
N ASP A 13 -5.59 1.54 23.39
CA ASP A 13 -6.01 1.45 24.79
C ASP A 13 -6.85 0.18 25.05
N PRO A 14 -7.02 -0.25 26.33
CA PRO A 14 -7.86 -1.39 26.66
C PRO A 14 -9.28 -1.25 26.10
N CYS A 15 -9.83 -2.35 25.60
CA CYS A 15 -11.21 -2.39 25.15
C CYS A 15 -12.19 -2.12 26.29
N PRO A 16 -13.31 -1.43 26.05
CA PRO A 16 -14.40 -1.34 27.02
C PRO A 16 -14.93 -2.72 27.40
N ALA A 17 -15.43 -2.88 28.63
CA ALA A 17 -15.94 -4.16 29.12
C ALA A 17 -17.09 -4.73 28.28
N SER A 18 -17.87 -3.88 27.60
CA SER A 18 -18.95 -4.30 26.70
C SER A 18 -18.46 -4.92 25.39
N HIS A 19 -17.21 -4.67 25.01
CA HIS A 19 -16.62 -5.12 23.75
C HIS A 19 -15.18 -5.58 23.99
N PRO A 20 -14.96 -6.66 24.77
CA PRO A 20 -13.64 -7.01 25.31
C PRO A 20 -12.65 -7.54 24.26
N ILE A 21 -13.08 -7.73 23.02
CA ILE A 21 -12.27 -8.30 21.95
C ILE A 21 -11.55 -7.18 21.19
N LYS A 22 -10.23 -7.22 21.17
CA LYS A 22 -9.40 -6.32 20.35
C LYS A 22 -9.46 -6.76 18.90
N MET A 23 -9.77 -5.82 18.01
CA MET A 23 -9.74 -6.03 16.57
C MET A 23 -8.38 -5.58 15.99
N PRO A 24 -7.87 -6.23 14.92
CA PRO A 24 -6.70 -5.75 14.21
C PRO A 24 -6.92 -4.33 13.68
N GLN A 25 -5.88 -3.50 13.73
CA GLN A 25 -5.87 -2.17 13.14
C GLN A 25 -5.14 -2.23 11.80
N LEU A 26 -5.69 -1.54 10.79
CA LEU A 26 -5.02 -1.34 9.51
C LEU A 26 -4.33 0.02 9.53
N ALA A 27 -3.06 0.02 9.16
CA ALA A 27 -2.32 1.25 8.96
C ALA A 27 -1.83 1.29 7.52
N TYR A 28 -2.20 2.36 6.82
CA TYR A 28 -1.76 2.64 5.46
C TYR A 28 -0.70 3.72 5.51
N GLU A 29 0.50 3.38 5.04
CA GLU A 29 1.59 4.32 4.87
C GLU A 29 1.97 4.38 3.39
N THR A 30 2.20 5.60 2.93
CA THR A 30 2.41 5.91 1.53
C THR A 30 3.57 6.89 1.49
N MET A 31 4.71 6.45 0.94
CA MET A 31 5.96 7.21 0.94
C MET A 31 6.53 7.31 -0.46
N TRP A 32 6.67 8.54 -0.95
CA TRP A 32 7.18 8.81 -2.30
C TRP A 32 8.59 9.36 -2.24
N ASN A 33 9.51 8.69 -2.92
CA ASN A 33 10.86 9.18 -3.10
C ASN A 33 10.92 10.06 -4.36
N THR A 34 10.86 11.37 -4.16
CA THR A 34 10.93 12.36 -5.25
C THR A 34 12.32 12.97 -5.42
N THR A 35 13.35 12.41 -4.77
CA THR A 35 14.71 12.98 -4.74
C THR A 35 15.30 13.17 -6.14
N ALA A 36 15.00 12.26 -7.07
CA ALA A 36 15.48 12.32 -8.45
C ALA A 36 14.91 13.50 -9.27
N PHE A 37 13.88 14.18 -8.77
CA PHE A 37 13.15 15.25 -9.47
C PHE A 37 13.27 16.59 -8.74
N ALA A 38 14.28 16.75 -7.88
CA ALA A 38 14.46 17.95 -7.07
C ALA A 38 14.62 19.23 -7.90
N ASP A 39 15.13 19.11 -9.12
CA ASP A 39 15.31 20.19 -10.09
C ASP A 39 14.02 20.62 -10.82
N MET A 40 12.94 19.84 -10.70
CA MET A 40 11.64 20.16 -11.30
C MET A 40 10.79 21.11 -10.45
N TRP A 41 11.25 21.50 -9.25
CA TRP A 41 10.46 22.37 -8.36
C TRP A 41 10.37 23.80 -8.91
N PRO A 42 9.17 24.32 -9.19
CA PRO A 42 8.99 25.68 -9.68
C PRO A 42 9.44 26.73 -8.66
N THR A 43 9.97 27.86 -9.14
CA THR A 43 10.42 28.97 -8.28
C THR A 43 9.28 29.64 -7.50
N ASP A 44 8.04 29.49 -7.96
CA ASP A 44 6.84 30.00 -7.28
C ASP A 44 6.35 29.08 -6.15
N GLY A 45 6.98 27.92 -5.95
CA GLY A 45 6.65 26.96 -4.91
C GLY A 45 5.45 26.07 -5.21
N SER A 46 4.91 26.09 -6.43
CA SER A 46 3.85 25.18 -6.86
C SER A 46 4.33 23.71 -6.86
N GLN A 47 3.38 22.76 -6.72
CA GLN A 47 3.66 21.31 -6.75
C GLN A 47 3.80 20.84 -8.21
N PRO A 48 4.97 20.34 -8.64
CA PRO A 48 5.17 19.90 -10.03
C PRO A 48 4.52 18.56 -10.37
N PHE A 49 4.15 17.74 -9.37
CA PHE A 49 3.62 16.39 -9.60
C PHE A 49 2.09 16.34 -9.56
N VAL A 50 1.54 15.49 -10.43
CA VAL A 50 0.14 15.09 -10.46
C VAL A 50 0.07 13.57 -10.33
N TRP A 51 -0.96 13.05 -9.66
CA TRP A 51 -1.23 11.61 -9.67
C TRP A 51 -1.66 11.16 -11.07
N SER A 52 -1.35 9.91 -11.45
CA SER A 52 -1.73 9.35 -12.76
C SER A 52 -3.24 9.28 -13.01
N TYR A 53 -4.06 9.46 -11.98
CA TYR A 53 -5.52 9.64 -12.08
C TYR A 53 -5.93 11.13 -12.12
N SER A 54 -5.06 12.00 -12.64
CA SER A 54 -5.26 13.46 -12.79
C SER A 54 -5.57 14.22 -11.49
N ASP A 55 -5.16 13.68 -10.34
CA ASP A 55 -5.36 14.36 -9.06
C ASP A 55 -4.12 15.19 -8.69
N SER A 56 -4.28 16.50 -8.69
CA SER A 56 -3.26 17.47 -8.27
C SER A 56 -3.40 17.87 -6.79
N ARG A 57 -4.42 17.37 -6.09
CA ARG A 57 -4.74 17.75 -4.70
C ARG A 57 -4.49 16.62 -3.70
N GLY A 58 -4.45 15.36 -4.15
CA GLY A 58 -4.22 14.16 -3.33
C GLY A 58 -5.47 13.60 -2.66
N TYR A 59 -6.67 14.05 -3.05
CA TYR A 59 -7.95 13.57 -2.51
C TYR A 59 -8.49 12.29 -3.18
N GLY A 60 -7.95 11.91 -4.35
CA GLY A 60 -8.37 10.73 -5.11
C GLY A 60 -7.74 9.42 -4.66
N THR A 61 -6.88 9.46 -3.63
CA THR A 61 -6.29 8.26 -3.05
C THR A 61 -7.37 7.37 -2.45
N HIS A 62 -7.41 6.11 -2.87
CA HIS A 62 -8.20 5.06 -2.24
C HIS A 62 -7.27 3.90 -1.87
N ALA A 63 -7.68 3.11 -0.89
CA ALA A 63 -6.98 1.91 -0.48
C ALA A 63 -8.00 0.80 -0.26
N ASP A 64 -7.77 -0.33 -0.92
CA ASP A 64 -8.56 -1.53 -0.72
C ASP A 64 -7.92 -2.41 0.35
N TYR A 65 -8.76 -3.00 1.20
CA TYR A 65 -8.35 -4.08 2.08
C TYR A 65 -9.06 -5.37 1.67
N VAL A 66 -8.29 -6.34 1.20
CA VAL A 66 -8.83 -7.67 0.90
C VAL A 66 -8.48 -8.61 2.03
N PHE A 67 -9.50 -9.23 2.62
CA PHE A 67 -9.36 -10.19 3.70
C PHE A 67 -9.39 -11.62 3.18
N GLY A 68 -8.21 -12.26 3.07
CA GLY A 68 -8.04 -13.57 2.42
C GLY A 68 -7.07 -14.51 3.13
N TRP A 69 -7.03 -14.51 4.46
CA TRP A 69 -6.09 -15.31 5.23
C TRP A 69 -6.38 -16.81 5.12
N LYS A 70 -5.38 -17.61 4.71
CA LYS A 70 -5.51 -19.06 4.62
C LYS A 70 -5.48 -19.71 6.01
N GLY A 71 -6.55 -20.42 6.35
CA GLY A 71 -6.65 -21.18 7.60
C GLY A 71 -6.49 -20.28 8.83
N ASP A 72 -5.59 -20.66 9.74
CA ASP A 72 -5.34 -19.96 11.01
C ASP A 72 -4.28 -18.85 10.91
N SER A 73 -3.82 -18.51 9.71
CA SER A 73 -2.65 -17.62 9.52
C SER A 73 -2.80 -16.26 10.21
N LEU A 74 -3.99 -15.65 10.14
CA LEU A 74 -4.24 -14.40 10.85
C LEU A 74 -4.18 -14.60 12.37
N GLN A 75 -4.79 -15.65 12.89
CA GLN A 75 -4.81 -15.89 14.33
C GLN A 75 -3.39 -16.16 14.86
N ARG A 76 -2.56 -16.87 14.10
CA ARG A 76 -1.17 -17.13 14.46
C ARG A 76 -0.37 -15.83 14.60
N VAL A 77 -0.47 -14.92 13.63
CA VAL A 77 0.24 -13.63 13.71
C VAL A 77 -0.34 -12.70 14.78
N MET A 78 -1.66 -12.71 15.01
CA MET A 78 -2.30 -11.92 16.06
C MET A 78 -1.96 -12.39 17.48
N ASN A 79 -1.61 -13.67 17.64
CA ASN A 79 -1.18 -14.24 18.92
C ASN A 79 0.33 -14.08 19.17
N ASP A 80 1.10 -13.64 18.17
CA ASP A 80 2.55 -13.49 18.26
C ASP A 80 2.95 -12.04 18.56
N SER A 81 4.16 -11.84 19.06
CA SER A 81 4.77 -10.52 19.29
C SER A 81 5.70 -10.08 18.14
N CYS A 82 5.69 -10.79 17.02
CA CYS A 82 6.49 -10.49 15.85
C CYS A 82 6.22 -9.07 15.36
N MET A 83 7.24 -8.46 14.75
CA MET A 83 7.15 -7.12 14.17
C MET A 83 7.85 -7.10 12.82
N PHE A 84 7.28 -6.37 11.86
CA PHE A 84 7.83 -6.20 10.52
C PHE A 84 8.20 -7.54 9.87
N HIS A 85 9.45 -7.68 9.40
CA HIS A 85 9.95 -8.85 8.70
C HIS A 85 9.91 -10.14 9.52
N TYR A 86 9.93 -10.07 10.85
CA TYR A 86 9.88 -11.25 11.72
C TYR A 86 8.52 -11.94 11.70
N CYS A 87 7.45 -11.23 11.33
CA CYS A 87 6.16 -11.89 11.08
C CYS A 87 6.17 -12.73 9.80
N GLY A 88 7.12 -12.46 8.90
CA GLY A 88 7.18 -12.99 7.55
C GLY A 88 7.22 -11.85 6.55
N SER A 89 8.17 -11.89 5.62
CA SER A 89 8.22 -11.00 4.44
C SER A 89 8.70 -11.80 3.21
N PRO A 90 8.58 -11.27 1.98
CA PRO A 90 9.06 -11.99 0.80
C PRO A 90 10.51 -12.44 0.97
N GLY A 91 10.76 -13.74 0.86
CA GLY A 91 12.09 -14.34 1.08
C GLY A 91 12.52 -14.55 2.55
N MET A 92 11.73 -14.13 3.54
CA MET A 92 11.98 -14.36 4.97
C MET A 92 10.78 -15.04 5.63
N GLN A 93 10.99 -16.26 6.13
CA GLN A 93 9.95 -16.98 6.87
C GLN A 93 9.83 -16.45 8.29
N GLY A 94 8.60 -16.45 8.80
CA GLY A 94 8.30 -16.10 10.18
C GLY A 94 7.10 -16.88 10.67
N VAL A 95 6.25 -16.24 11.48
CA VAL A 95 4.95 -16.81 11.85
C VAL A 95 4.11 -17.05 10.60
N LEU A 96 4.15 -16.15 9.62
CA LEU A 96 3.50 -16.30 8.35
C LEU A 96 4.38 -17.09 7.38
N LYS A 97 3.73 -18.00 6.63
CA LYS A 97 4.36 -18.62 5.47
C LYS A 97 4.42 -17.59 4.35
N THR A 98 5.61 -17.34 3.82
CA THR A 98 5.82 -16.41 2.72
C THR A 98 6.38 -17.13 1.50
N GLN A 99 6.31 -16.45 0.35
CA GLN A 99 6.93 -16.86 -0.91
C GLN A 99 8.13 -15.94 -1.17
N THR A 100 9.06 -16.36 -2.03
CA THR A 100 10.11 -15.44 -2.51
C THR A 100 9.53 -14.43 -3.50
N VAL A 101 10.27 -13.36 -3.79
CA VAL A 101 9.84 -12.37 -4.79
C VAL A 101 9.71 -13.02 -6.16
N GLU A 102 10.60 -13.95 -6.49
CA GLU A 102 10.58 -14.69 -7.76
C GLU A 102 9.32 -15.57 -7.89
N GLU A 103 8.96 -16.29 -6.81
CA GLU A 103 7.73 -17.10 -6.77
C GLU A 103 6.47 -16.23 -6.89
N MET A 104 6.47 -15.04 -6.27
CA MET A 104 5.37 -14.09 -6.38
C MET A 104 5.23 -13.55 -7.80
N ASN A 105 6.34 -13.16 -8.44
CA ASN A 105 6.36 -12.63 -9.80
C ASN A 105 5.99 -13.69 -10.86
N ALA A 106 6.15 -14.98 -10.56
CA ALA A 106 5.68 -16.06 -11.42
C ALA A 106 4.15 -16.18 -11.47
N CYS A 107 3.43 -15.58 -10.51
CA CYS A 107 1.97 -15.51 -10.52
C CYS A 107 1.51 -14.28 -11.29
N ALA A 108 1.26 -14.46 -12.59
CA ALA A 108 0.76 -13.40 -13.47
C ALA A 108 -0.65 -13.74 -13.99
N VAL A 109 -1.46 -12.71 -14.20
CA VAL A 109 -2.73 -12.80 -14.94
C VAL A 109 -2.48 -12.22 -16.32
N GLU A 110 -3.08 -12.83 -17.35
CA GLU A 110 -3.02 -12.29 -18.71
C GLU A 110 -3.64 -10.90 -18.76
N SER A 111 -3.03 -9.97 -19.50
CA SER A 111 -3.64 -8.66 -19.72
C SER A 111 -4.99 -8.85 -20.42
N SER A 112 -6.03 -8.21 -19.89
CA SER A 112 -7.34 -8.16 -20.55
C SER A 112 -7.53 -6.93 -21.42
N VAL A 113 -6.53 -6.03 -21.48
CA VAL A 113 -6.56 -4.77 -22.24
C VAL A 113 -5.33 -4.71 -23.14
N ASP A 114 -5.54 -4.31 -24.39
CA ASP A 114 -4.49 -4.09 -25.37
C ASP A 114 -4.12 -2.60 -25.37
N GLU A 115 -3.16 -2.22 -24.54
CA GLU A 115 -2.64 -0.85 -24.43
C GLU A 115 -1.15 -0.85 -24.06
N ASP A 116 -0.41 0.16 -24.52
CA ASP A 116 1.01 0.34 -24.16
C ASP A 116 1.12 0.86 -22.72
N VAL A 117 1.57 0.00 -21.81
CA VAL A 117 1.74 0.35 -20.37
C VAL A 117 3.20 0.46 -19.92
N GLU A 118 4.14 0.18 -20.83
CA GLU A 118 5.57 0.07 -20.52
C GLU A 118 6.39 1.17 -21.22
N GLY A 119 7.44 1.64 -20.55
CA GLY A 119 8.39 2.59 -21.11
C GLY A 119 7.96 4.06 -21.05
N TRP A 120 8.46 4.85 -21.99
CA TRP A 120 8.08 6.27 -22.14
C TRP A 120 6.81 6.36 -22.98
N LEU A 121 5.74 6.84 -22.36
CA LEU A 121 4.43 6.98 -22.98
C LEU A 121 4.15 8.46 -23.26
N ASP A 122 3.53 8.76 -24.40
CA ASP A 122 3.14 10.13 -24.77
C ASP A 122 1.98 10.65 -23.91
N HIS A 123 1.17 9.74 -23.37
CA HIS A 123 0.04 10.00 -22.47
C HIS A 123 -0.16 8.80 -21.53
N LEU A 124 -0.98 8.99 -20.50
CA LEU A 124 -1.27 7.91 -19.54
C LEU A 124 -2.19 6.85 -20.18
N PRO A 125 -2.05 5.55 -19.82
CA PRO A 125 -2.99 4.52 -20.25
C PRO A 125 -4.45 4.92 -19.94
N GLY A 126 -5.35 4.69 -20.88
CA GLY A 126 -6.75 5.12 -20.81
C GLY A 126 -7.04 6.62 -21.05
N TYR A 127 -6.02 7.44 -21.36
CA TYR A 127 -6.18 8.88 -21.66
C TYR A 127 -6.03 9.20 -23.16
N GLU A 128 -6.41 8.31 -24.07
CA GLU A 128 -6.44 8.63 -25.51
C GLU A 128 -7.21 9.94 -25.71
N MET A 129 -6.47 11.00 -26.02
CA MET A 129 -7.05 12.28 -26.41
C MET A 129 -7.47 12.10 -27.86
N GLU A 130 -8.78 12.06 -28.13
CA GLU A 130 -9.28 12.18 -29.51
C GLU A 130 -8.61 13.40 -30.17
N ALA A 131 -7.93 13.16 -31.28
CA ALA A 131 -7.25 14.18 -32.07
C ALA A 131 -8.23 15.09 -32.83
#